data_AF-A0A0M3JJ53-F1
#
_entry.id   AF-A0A0M3JJ53-F1
#
_cell.length_a   1.000
_cell.length_b   1.000
_cell.length_c   1.000
_cell.angle_alpha   90.00
_cell.angle_beta   90.00
_cell.angle_gamma   90.00
#
_symmetry.space_group_name_H-M   'P 1'
#
loop_
_entity.id
_entity.type
_entity.pdbx_description
1 polymer ?
#
loop_
_entity_poly.entity_id
_entity_poly.type
_entity_poly.pdbx_seq_one_letter_code
_entity_poly.pdbx_strand_id
1 'polypeptide(L)'
;LVVTDAGGRRAFSTLILNILDENDCAPKFISSVYETSVLADTEDGQALFMVFAVDEDVGDQVEYTVVPDGDTRSSYIRVHPRQGIVSLRKSVRNIGLII
;
A
#
# COMPACT_ATOMS: atom_id res chain seq x y z
N LEU A 1 -24.20 33.14 5.28
CA LEU A 1 -23.63 34.44 5.68
C LEU A 1 -24.76 35.47 5.79
N VAL A 2 -24.75 36.28 6.85
CA VAL A 2 -25.75 37.34 7.08
C VAL A 2 -25.01 38.65 7.28
N VAL A 3 -25.48 39.70 6.62
CA VAL A 3 -24.97 41.06 6.83
C VAL A 3 -26.14 41.94 7.24
N THR A 4 -25.93 42.79 8.26
CA THR A 4 -26.92 43.73 8.76
C THR A 4 -26.35 45.13 8.72
N ASP A 5 -27.09 46.10 8.19
CA ASP A 5 -26.68 47.50 8.21
C ASP A 5 -27.13 48.25 9.48
N ALA A 6 -26.69 49.50 9.65
CA ALA A 6 -27.04 50.34 10.80
C ALA A 6 -28.55 50.65 10.92
N GLY A 7 -29.32 50.47 9.85
CA GLY A 7 -30.78 50.63 9.83
C GLY A 7 -31.54 49.34 10.13
N GLY A 8 -30.84 48.23 10.42
CA GLY A 8 -31.45 46.94 10.73
C GLY A 8 -31.87 46.12 9.50
N ARG A 9 -31.53 46.54 8.27
CA ARG A 9 -31.80 45.76 7.07
C ARG A 9 -30.83 44.59 6.98
N ARG A 10 -31.33 43.43 6.57
CA ARG A 10 -30.55 42.19 6.51
C ARG A 10 -30.49 41.66 5.09
N ALA A 11 -29.32 41.17 4.71
CA ALA A 11 -29.10 40.40 3.49
C ALA A 11 -28.54 39.02 3.84
N PHE A 12 -28.88 38.02 3.03
CA PHE A 12 -28.50 36.62 3.23
C PHE A 12 -27.76 36.11 2.00
N SER A 13 -26.75 35.29 2.22
CA SER A 13 -26.04 34.57 1.17
C SER A 13 -25.69 33.16 1.64
N THR A 14 -25.70 32.21 0.70
CA THR A 14 -25.27 30.82 0.93
C THR A 14 -23.84 30.67 0.48
N LEU A 15 -22.98 30.16 1.36
CA LEU A 15 -21.62 29.77 1.03
C LEU A 15 -21.61 28.26 0.85
N ILE A 16 -21.15 27.79 -0.31
CA ILE A 16 -20.88 26.37 -0.55
C ILE A 16 -19.38 26.17 -0.35
N LEU A 17 -19.02 25.30 0.59
CA LEU A 17 -17.65 24.88 0.82
C LEU A 17 -17.53 23.41 0.44
N ASN A 18 -16.65 23.13 -0.51
CA ASN A 18 -16.25 21.77 -0.86
C ASN A 18 -14.92 21.49 -0.17
N ILE A 19 -14.91 20.52 0.75
CA ILE A 19 -13.69 20.02 1.34
C ILE A 19 -13.19 18.92 0.40
N LEU A 20 -11.97 19.09 -0.11
CA LEU A 20 -11.30 18.08 -0.90
C LEU A 20 -10.50 17.19 0.04
N ASP A 21 -10.46 15.91 -0.29
CA ASP A 21 -9.59 14.94 0.34
C ASP A 21 -8.15 15.21 -0.10
N GLU A 22 -7.21 15.12 0.84
CA GLU A 22 -5.77 15.20 0.59
C GLU A 22 -5.17 13.86 1.03
N ASN A 23 -4.12 13.39 0.34
CA ASN A 23 -3.43 12.17 0.75
C ASN A 23 -2.62 12.45 2.03
N ASP A 24 -3.23 12.24 3.19
CA ASP A 24 -2.63 12.43 4.50
C ASP A 24 -2.63 11.15 5.37
N CYS A 25 -3.18 10.04 4.87
CA CYS A 25 -3.11 8.72 5.48
C CYS A 25 -2.08 7.84 4.77
N ALA A 26 -1.05 7.39 5.50
CA ALA A 26 -0.11 6.43 4.92
C ALA A 26 -0.74 5.01 4.85
N PRO A 27 -0.47 4.22 3.79
CA PRO A 27 -0.88 2.82 3.71
C PRO A 27 -0.37 1.99 4.90
N LYS A 28 -1.26 1.20 5.51
CA LYS A 28 -0.95 0.33 6.67
C LYS A 28 -1.14 -1.14 6.32
N PHE A 29 -0.09 -1.94 6.47
CA PHE A 29 -0.21 -3.40 6.32
C PHE A 29 -1.14 -3.99 7.39
N ILE A 30 -1.94 -4.99 7.00
CA ILE A 30 -2.86 -5.69 7.93
C ILE A 30 -2.14 -6.59 8.94
N SER A 31 -0.91 -7.00 8.62
CA SER A 31 -0.04 -7.78 9.49
C SER A 31 1.32 -7.12 9.56
N SER A 32 1.92 -7.15 10.75
CA SER A 32 3.29 -6.69 10.98
C SER A 32 4.34 -7.66 10.45
N VAL A 33 3.99 -8.95 10.31
CA VAL A 33 4.87 -10.01 9.84
C VAL A 33 4.11 -10.93 8.89
N TYR A 34 4.74 -11.27 7.77
CA TYR A 34 4.27 -12.30 6.83
C TYR A 34 5.34 -13.38 6.74
N GLU A 35 4.94 -14.63 6.94
CA GLU A 35 5.85 -15.78 6.95
C GLU A 35 5.24 -16.92 6.13
N THR A 36 6.08 -17.60 5.36
CA THR A 36 5.72 -18.83 4.65
C THR A 36 6.97 -19.68 4.45
N SER A 37 6.80 -20.98 4.27
CA SER A 37 7.86 -21.89 3.86
C SER A 37 7.85 -22.08 2.35
N VAL A 38 9.04 -22.14 1.74
CA VAL A 38 9.21 -22.33 0.30
C VAL A 38 9.96 -23.63 0.08
N LEU A 39 9.40 -24.52 -0.74
CA LEU A 39 10.07 -25.77 -1.08
C LEU A 39 11.25 -25.49 -2.01
N ALA A 40 12.31 -26.28 -1.89
CA ALA A 40 13.52 -26.11 -2.70
C ALA A 40 13.24 -26.18 -4.20
N ASP A 41 12.25 -26.95 -4.62
CA ASP A 41 11.85 -27.18 -6.01
C ASP A 41 10.76 -26.23 -6.54
N THR A 42 10.34 -25.24 -5.74
CA THR A 42 9.41 -24.18 -6.15
C THR A 42 9.89 -23.51 -7.44
N GLU A 43 8.99 -23.36 -8.41
CA GLU A 43 9.30 -22.81 -9.73
C GLU A 43 9.40 -21.27 -9.71
N ASP A 44 10.21 -20.74 -10.62
CA ASP A 44 10.30 -19.29 -10.82
C ASP A 44 8.94 -18.74 -11.27
N GLY A 45 8.51 -17.65 -10.64
CA GLY A 45 7.23 -17.01 -10.87
C GLY A 45 6.06 -17.57 -10.04
N GLN A 46 6.25 -18.69 -9.33
CA GLN A 46 5.22 -19.25 -8.47
C GLN A 46 4.84 -18.27 -7.35
N ALA A 47 3.54 -18.09 -7.14
CA ALA A 47 3.00 -17.26 -6.05
C ALA A 47 3.24 -17.95 -4.71
N LEU A 48 3.73 -17.20 -3.72
CA LEU A 48 4.06 -17.69 -2.39
C LEU A 48 2.98 -17.29 -1.38
N PHE A 49 2.65 -15.99 -1.35
CA PHE A 49 1.62 -15.41 -0.48
C PHE A 49 1.22 -14.03 -1.01
N MET A 50 0.22 -13.42 -0.38
CA MET A 50 -0.25 -12.07 -0.70
C MET A 50 -0.09 -11.17 0.52
N VAL A 51 0.40 -9.96 0.30
CA VAL A 51 0.39 -8.88 1.30
C VAL A 51 -0.76 -7.93 1.02
N PHE A 52 -1.32 -7.33 2.07
CA PHE A 52 -2.38 -6.35 1.94
C PHE A 52 -2.12 -5.17 2.86
N ALA A 53 -2.32 -3.97 2.33
CA ALA A 53 -2.29 -2.71 3.07
C ALA A 53 -3.54 -1.88 2.74
N VAL A 54 -4.00 -1.13 3.74
CA VAL A 54 -5.16 -0.25 3.67
C VAL A 54 -4.69 1.19 3.77
N ASP A 55 -5.14 1.99 2.82
CA ASP A 55 -5.08 3.44 2.84
C ASP A 55 -6.51 3.96 3.05
N GLU A 56 -6.67 4.96 3.93
CA GLU A 56 -7.99 5.51 4.30
C GLU A 56 -8.38 6.72 3.44
N ASP A 57 -7.45 7.22 2.61
CA ASP A 57 -7.69 8.34 1.70
C ASP A 57 -8.62 7.94 0.52
N VAL A 58 -9.44 8.89 0.07
CA VAL A 58 -10.50 8.66 -0.90
C VAL A 58 -9.95 8.65 -2.32
N GLY A 59 -10.03 7.49 -2.97
CA GLY A 59 -9.69 7.35 -4.40
C GLY A 59 -8.22 7.01 -4.65
N ASP A 60 -7.44 6.86 -3.59
CA ASP A 60 -6.04 6.49 -3.68
C ASP A 60 -5.82 5.00 -3.95
N GLN A 61 -4.60 4.66 -4.35
CA GLN A 61 -4.20 3.33 -4.77
C GLN A 61 -2.87 2.95 -4.12
N VAL A 62 -2.87 1.83 -3.40
CA VAL A 62 -1.65 1.29 -2.80
C VAL A 62 -0.76 0.66 -3.87
N GLU A 63 0.53 1.03 -3.86
CA GLU A 63 1.57 0.40 -4.67
C GLU A 63 2.60 -0.33 -3.80
N TYR A 64 2.87 -1.59 -4.14
CA TYR A 64 3.79 -2.46 -3.41
C TYR A 64 5.16 -2.54 -4.09
N THR A 65 6.23 -2.43 -3.30
CA THR A 65 7.61 -2.66 -3.75
C THR A 65 8.39 -3.48 -2.74
N VAL A 66 9.41 -4.20 -3.20
CA VAL A 66 10.37 -4.88 -2.32
C VAL A 66 11.52 -3.92 -2.04
N VAL A 67 11.74 -3.59 -0.77
CA VAL A 67 12.89 -2.78 -0.36
C VAL A 67 14.17 -3.64 -0.45
N PRO A 68 15.21 -3.19 -1.16
CA PRO A 68 16.49 -3.90 -1.19
C PRO A 68 17.10 -3.99 0.21
N ASP A 69 17.53 -5.18 0.61
CA ASP A 69 18.16 -5.45 1.91
C ASP A 69 19.68 -5.22 1.89
N GLY A 70 20.23 -4.74 0.77
CA GLY A 70 21.68 -4.61 0.57
C GLY A 70 22.40 -5.96 0.34
N ASP A 71 21.64 -7.06 0.29
CA ASP A 71 22.12 -8.42 0.05
C ASP A 71 21.32 -9.04 -1.12
N THR A 72 21.52 -10.32 -1.36
CA THR A 72 20.93 -11.10 -2.43
C THR A 72 19.54 -11.63 -2.09
N ARG A 73 19.08 -11.60 -0.82
CA ARG A 73 17.81 -12.22 -0.39
C ARG A 73 16.61 -11.53 -1.03
N SER A 74 16.58 -10.19 -1.01
CA SER A 74 15.52 -9.42 -1.69
C SER A 74 15.41 -9.71 -3.20
N SER A 75 16.50 -10.21 -3.82
CA SER A 75 16.52 -10.57 -5.25
C SER A 75 15.83 -11.89 -5.60
N TYR A 76 15.52 -12.74 -4.60
CA TYR A 76 14.82 -14.02 -4.81
C TYR A 76 13.32 -13.88 -4.94
N ILE A 77 12.75 -12.75 -4.52
CA ILE A 77 11.31 -12.51 -4.58
C ILE A 77 10.99 -11.28 -5.43
N ARG A 78 9.72 -11.17 -5.80
CA ARG A 78 9.13 -9.95 -6.37
C ARG A 78 7.71 -9.81 -5.86
N VAL A 79 7.21 -8.59 -5.79
CA VAL A 79 5.82 -8.29 -5.44
C VAL A 79 5.09 -7.69 -6.64
N HIS A 80 3.84 -8.09 -6.85
CA HIS A 80 2.99 -7.45 -7.85
C HIS A 80 2.55 -6.07 -7.32
N PRO A 81 2.81 -4.97 -8.05
CA PRO A 81 2.70 -3.60 -7.53
C PRO A 81 1.28 -3.22 -7.12
N ARG A 82 0.24 -3.82 -7.70
CA ARG A 82 -1.17 -3.52 -7.35
C ARG A 82 -1.93 -4.62 -6.62
N GLN A 83 -1.36 -5.81 -6.56
CA GLN A 83 -2.08 -6.99 -6.03
C GLN A 83 -1.42 -7.53 -4.77
N GLY A 84 -0.22 -7.04 -4.41
CA GLY A 84 0.51 -7.53 -3.25
C GLY A 84 0.93 -9.00 -3.34
N ILE A 85 0.81 -9.64 -4.51
CA ILE A 85 1.24 -11.04 -4.69
C ILE A 85 2.76 -11.10 -4.64
N VAL A 86 3.29 -11.76 -3.62
CA VAL A 86 4.71 -12.08 -3.52
C VAL A 86 4.95 -13.41 -4.23
N SER A 87 5.90 -13.42 -5.16
CA SER A 87 6.24 -14.57 -5.99
C SER A 87 7.74 -14.78 -6.04
N LEU A 88 8.14 -16.02 -6.32
CA LEU A 88 9.54 -16.35 -6.50
C LEU A 88 10.06 -15.74 -7.81
N ARG A 89 11.24 -15.13 -7.76
CA ARG A 89 11.94 -14.54 -8.92
C ARG A 89 13.13 -15.39 -9.35
N LYS A 90 13.77 -16.10 -8.41
CA LYS A 90 14.93 -16.95 -8.66
C LYS A 90 14.81 -18.23 -7.84
N SER A 91 15.25 -19.34 -8.41
CA SER A 91 15.24 -20.63 -7.74
C SER A 91 16.00 -20.61 -6.40
N VAL A 92 15.38 -21.19 -5.38
CA VAL A 92 15.93 -21.30 -4.03
C VAL A 92 16.80 -22.56 -3.83
N ARG A 93 16.94 -23.41 -4.86
CA ARG A 93 17.70 -24.69 -4.79
C ARG A 93 19.14 -24.53 -4.30
N ASN A 94 19.76 -23.37 -4.55
CA ASN A 94 21.15 -23.10 -4.21
C ASN A 94 21.31 -22.09 -3.07
N ILE A 95 20.29 -21.87 -2.22
CA ILE A 95 20.38 -20.94 -1.07
C ILE A 95 21.35 -21.42 0.03
N GLY A 96 22.00 -22.58 -0.12
CA GLY A 96 23.01 -23.04 0.85
C GLY A 96 22.38 -23.53 2.15
N LEU A 97 21.16 -24.04 2.10
CA LEU A 97 20.59 -24.85 3.18
C LEU A 97 21.33 -26.19 3.19
N ILE A 98 22.36 -26.28 4.02
CA ILE A 98 22.90 -27.57 4.48
C ILE A 98 21.79 -28.17 5.35
N ILE A 99 21.10 -29.17 4.80
CA ILE A 99 20.37 -30.16 5.61
C ILE A 99 21.37 -31.07 6.32
#